data_AF-L8FSW9-F1
#
_entry.id   AF-L8FSW9-F1
#
_cell.length_a   1.000
_cell.length_b   1.000
_cell.length_c   1.000
_cell.angle_alpha   90.00
_cell.angle_beta   90.00
_cell.angle_gamma   90.00
#
_symmetry.space_group_name_H-M   'P 1'
#
loop_
_entity.id
_entity.type
_entity.pdbx_description
1 polymer ?
#
loop_
_entity_poly.entity_id
_entity_poly.type
_entity_poly.pdbx_seq_one_letter_code
_entity_poly.pdbx_strand_id
1 'polypeptide(L)'
;MSQMVHQKLDDISQAICNLRDVGDSVFDELQTKVSKLLVQVEVQRSLNDIARSIRDGSALPVRRINYNIKKLSEDDEACQVRWSALRKLKCPEIIFSTMAFAGLISLHDQQFEYLVENVPNYMETQELPRDWIARDQIRKVVASTPRRENTQPFLQG
;
A
#
# COMPACT_ATOMS: atom_id res chain seq x y z
N MET A 1 15.44 -11.74 11.39
CA MET A 1 15.05 -10.32 11.19
C MET A 1 13.90 -9.88 12.10
N SER A 2 12.76 -10.59 12.18
CA SER A 2 11.62 -10.19 13.04
C SER A 2 11.99 -10.00 14.52
N GLN A 3 12.75 -10.92 15.13
CA GLN A 3 13.19 -10.80 16.54
C GLN A 3 13.99 -9.51 16.82
N MET A 4 14.82 -9.06 15.88
CA MET A 4 15.59 -7.82 16.02
C MET A 4 14.68 -6.59 16.00
N VAL A 5 13.61 -6.61 15.20
CA VAL A 5 12.64 -5.49 15.15
C VAL A 5 11.85 -5.41 16.44
N HIS A 6 11.41 -6.55 16.99
CA HIS A 6 10.72 -6.58 18.28
C HIS A 6 11.61 -6.07 19.41
N GLN A 7 12.85 -6.55 19.50
CA GLN A 7 13.79 -6.07 20.53
C GLN A 7 14.00 -4.56 20.46
N LYS A 8 14.15 -3.99 19.25
CA LYS A 8 14.30 -2.53 19.10
C LYS A 8 13.07 -1.76 19.57
N LEU A 9 11.86 -2.31 19.41
CA LEU A 9 10.64 -1.68 19.92
C LEU A 9 10.59 -1.76 21.45
N ASP A 10 11.00 -2.87 22.04
CA ASP A 10 11.11 -3.02 23.49
C ASP A 10 12.14 -2.04 24.08
N ASP A 11 13.29 -1.88 23.42
CA ASP A 11 14.32 -0.91 23.80
C ASP A 11 13.79 0.54 23.74
N ILE A 12 13.02 0.89 22.69
CA ILE A 12 12.35 2.19 22.56
C ILE A 12 11.34 2.39 23.69
N SER A 13 10.53 1.37 24.01
CA SER A 13 9.56 1.44 25.11
C SER A 13 10.26 1.74 26.44
N GLN A 14 11.35 1.03 26.73
CA GLN A 14 12.15 1.27 27.93
C GLN A 14 12.78 2.67 27.94
N ALA A 15 13.25 3.17 26.79
CA ALA A 15 13.80 4.52 26.66
C ALA A 15 12.74 5.60 26.93
N ILE A 16 11.51 5.42 26.45
CA ILE A 16 10.39 6.34 26.71
C ILE A 16 10.07 6.40 28.19
N CYS A 17 10.04 5.26 28.90
CA CYS A 17 9.82 5.22 30.35
C CYS A 17 10.90 5.96 31.16
N ASN A 18 12.10 6.11 30.60
CA ASN A 18 13.23 6.75 31.26
C ASN A 18 13.31 8.26 30.98
N LEU A 19 12.43 8.82 30.16
CA LEU A 19 12.37 10.26 29.91
C LEU A 19 12.02 11.01 31.20
N ARG A 20 12.81 12.03 31.53
CA ARG A 20 12.63 12.90 32.70
C ARG A 20 12.90 14.35 32.30
N ASP A 21 12.13 15.27 32.87
CA ASP A 21 12.31 16.72 32.69
C ASP A 21 12.33 17.16 31.22
N VAL A 22 11.59 16.45 30.35
CA VAL A 22 11.40 16.81 28.93
C VAL A 22 10.09 17.56 28.74
N GLY A 23 10.05 18.48 27.78
CA GLY A 23 8.83 19.21 27.44
C GLY A 23 7.83 18.37 26.63
N ASP A 24 6.56 18.80 26.64
CA ASP A 24 5.44 18.12 25.96
C ASP A 24 5.70 17.87 24.46
N SER A 25 6.45 18.76 23.79
CA SER A 25 6.80 18.62 22.38
C SER A 25 7.55 17.32 22.07
N VAL A 26 8.33 16.80 23.03
CA VAL A 26 9.02 15.50 22.86
C VAL A 26 8.00 14.36 22.79
N PHE A 27 6.95 14.41 23.61
CA PHE A 27 5.89 13.40 23.58
C PHE A 27 5.03 13.51 22.33
N ASP A 28 4.73 14.72 21.84
CA ASP A 28 4.02 14.93 20.58
C ASP A 28 4.80 14.35 19.39
N GLU A 29 6.11 14.55 19.35
CA GLU A 29 6.99 13.97 18.33
C GLU A 29 7.04 12.45 18.41
N LEU A 30 7.14 11.88 19.61
CA LEU A 30 7.12 10.43 19.83
C LEU A 30 5.79 9.83 19.40
N GLN A 31 4.67 10.43 19.78
CA GLN A 31 3.33 10.00 19.38
C GLN A 31 3.19 10.02 17.85
N THR A 32 3.71 11.07 17.20
CA THR A 32 3.72 11.16 15.73
C THR A 32 4.53 10.03 15.10
N LYS A 33 5.73 9.75 15.60
CA LYS A 33 6.60 8.67 15.09
C LYS A 33 6.00 7.29 15.32
N VAL A 34 5.44 7.03 16.51
CA VAL A 34 4.78 5.75 16.83
C VAL A 34 3.55 5.54 15.96
N SER A 35 2.74 6.58 15.74
CA SER A 35 1.58 6.52 14.84
C SER A 35 1.99 6.17 13.41
N LYS A 36 3.09 6.75 12.90
CA LYS A 36 3.64 6.39 11.58
C LYS A 36 4.08 4.93 11.50
N LEU A 37 4.73 4.41 12.54
CA LEU A 37 5.13 3.00 12.61
C LEU A 37 3.92 2.06 12.63
N LEU A 38 2.84 2.44 13.35
CA LEU A 38 1.61 1.68 13.36
C LEU A 38 1.00 1.59 11.96
N VAL A 39 0.84 2.73 11.28
CA VAL A 39 0.36 2.80 9.89
C VAL A 39 1.21 1.93 8.97
N GLN A 40 2.53 2.00 9.10
CA GLN A 40 3.45 1.16 8.34
C GLN A 40 3.18 -0.33 8.54
N VAL A 41 3.03 -0.78 9.78
CA VAL A 41 2.77 -2.20 10.09
C VAL A 41 1.44 -2.68 9.49
N GLU A 42 0.39 -1.86 9.58
CA GLU A 42 -0.93 -2.17 9.03
C GLU A 42 -0.93 -2.29 7.51
N VAL A 43 -0.32 -1.31 6.82
CA VAL A 43 -0.22 -1.30 5.37
C VAL A 43 0.66 -2.45 4.89
N GLN A 44 1.85 -2.64 5.48
CA GLN A 44 2.75 -3.71 5.08
C GLN A 44 2.19 -5.10 5.34
N ARG A 45 1.35 -5.30 6.36
CA ARG A 45 0.65 -6.58 6.56
C ARG A 45 -0.20 -6.93 5.33
N SER A 46 -1.00 -5.97 4.86
CA SER A 46 -1.89 -6.14 3.71
C SER A 46 -1.10 -6.39 2.42
N LEU A 47 0.01 -5.66 2.23
CA LEU A 47 0.91 -5.85 1.10
C LEU A 47 1.61 -7.22 1.14
N ASN A 48 2.02 -7.67 2.34
CA ASN A 48 2.72 -8.95 2.51
C ASN A 48 1.85 -10.16 2.17
N ASP A 49 0.56 -10.09 2.44
CA ASP A 49 -0.35 -11.17 2.07
C ASP A 49 -0.45 -11.34 0.54
N ILE A 50 -0.42 -10.24 -0.21
CA ILE A 50 -0.36 -10.27 -1.68
C ILE A 50 1.02 -10.69 -2.17
N ALA A 51 2.10 -10.15 -1.61
CA ALA A 51 3.46 -10.51 -1.99
C ALA A 51 3.69 -12.02 -1.80
N ARG A 52 3.24 -12.58 -0.67
CA ARG A 52 3.29 -14.01 -0.39
C ARG A 52 2.47 -14.80 -1.41
N SER A 53 1.23 -14.39 -1.67
CA SER A 53 0.37 -15.06 -2.65
C SER A 53 0.97 -15.06 -4.07
N ILE A 54 1.66 -13.97 -4.43
CA ILE A 54 2.42 -13.88 -5.66
C ILE A 54 3.58 -14.89 -5.63
N ARG A 55 4.46 -14.84 -4.64
CA ARG A 55 5.63 -15.73 -4.56
C ARG A 55 5.23 -17.21 -4.57
N ASP A 56 4.17 -17.57 -3.86
CA ASP A 56 3.70 -18.94 -3.72
C ASP A 56 2.91 -19.44 -4.93
N GLY A 57 2.61 -18.57 -5.91
CA GLY A 57 1.81 -18.94 -7.07
C GLY A 57 0.32 -19.15 -6.78
N SER A 58 -0.17 -18.65 -5.65
CA SER A 58 -1.55 -18.89 -5.21
C SER A 58 -2.57 -17.97 -5.90
N ALA A 59 -3.85 -18.20 -5.60
CA ALA A 59 -4.95 -17.39 -6.13
C ALA A 59 -4.84 -15.95 -5.65
N LEU A 60 -4.98 -14.99 -6.58
CA LEU A 60 -4.89 -13.57 -6.27
C LEU A 60 -6.28 -12.94 -6.22
N PRO A 61 -6.52 -11.92 -5.38
CA PRO A 61 -7.81 -11.24 -5.28
C PRO A 61 -8.02 -10.25 -6.44
N VAL A 62 -7.85 -10.73 -7.67
CA VAL A 62 -7.86 -9.91 -8.90
C VAL A 62 -9.17 -9.15 -9.12
N ARG A 63 -10.30 -9.62 -8.57
CA ARG A 63 -11.58 -8.89 -8.63
C ARG A 63 -11.50 -7.48 -8.02
N ARG A 64 -10.58 -7.27 -7.07
CA ARG A 64 -10.37 -5.96 -6.44
C ARG A 64 -9.75 -4.94 -7.39
N ILE A 65 -9.06 -5.37 -8.46
CA ILE A 65 -8.49 -4.47 -9.47
C ILE A 65 -9.61 -3.64 -10.12
N ASN A 66 -10.60 -4.30 -10.74
CA ASN A 66 -11.71 -3.62 -11.40
C ASN A 66 -12.53 -2.77 -10.44
N TYR A 67 -12.79 -3.29 -9.23
CA TYR A 67 -13.54 -2.55 -8.22
C TYR A 67 -12.84 -1.23 -7.87
N ASN A 68 -11.56 -1.28 -7.52
CA ASN A 68 -10.79 -0.10 -7.14
C ASN A 68 -10.65 0.88 -8.30
N ILE A 69 -10.29 0.41 -9.49
CA ILE A 69 -10.14 1.30 -10.66
C ILE A 69 -11.46 1.98 -10.98
N LYS A 70 -12.57 1.22 -11.02
CA LYS A 70 -13.89 1.80 -11.27
C LYS A 70 -14.20 2.88 -10.24
N LYS A 71 -14.04 2.57 -8.95
CA LYS A 71 -14.40 3.48 -7.85
C LYS A 71 -13.53 4.73 -7.81
N LEU A 72 -12.22 4.59 -7.95
CA LEU A 72 -11.28 5.72 -7.97
C LEU A 72 -11.45 6.61 -9.21
N SER A 73 -11.95 6.05 -10.32
CA SER A 73 -12.21 6.81 -11.55
C SER A 73 -13.56 7.54 -11.59
N GLU A 74 -14.35 7.50 -10.50
CA GLU A 74 -15.62 8.24 -10.39
C GLU A 74 -15.39 9.75 -10.32
N ASP A 75 -16.38 10.52 -10.77
CA ASP A 75 -16.36 11.98 -10.81
C ASP A 75 -16.75 12.56 -9.45
N ASP A 76 -15.90 12.29 -8.47
CA ASP A 76 -16.00 12.73 -7.08
C ASP A 76 -14.63 13.29 -6.65
N GLU A 77 -14.63 14.39 -5.91
CA GLU A 77 -13.40 15.12 -5.56
C GLU A 77 -12.41 14.22 -4.79
N ALA A 78 -12.88 13.47 -3.80
CA ALA A 78 -12.04 12.57 -3.02
C ALA A 78 -11.48 11.44 -3.89
N CYS A 79 -12.28 10.92 -4.83
CA CYS A 79 -11.82 9.96 -5.82
C CYS A 79 -10.72 10.54 -6.72
N GLN A 80 -10.89 11.76 -7.23
CA GLN A 80 -9.91 12.42 -8.08
C GLN A 80 -8.58 12.68 -7.35
N VAL A 81 -8.61 13.13 -6.09
CA VAL A 81 -7.41 13.36 -5.28
C VAL A 81 -6.61 12.05 -5.13
N ARG A 82 -7.26 10.97 -4.70
CA ARG A 82 -6.60 9.67 -4.53
C ARG A 82 -6.15 9.06 -5.86
N TRP A 83 -6.97 9.18 -6.91
CA TRP A 83 -6.59 8.69 -8.23
C TRP A 83 -5.39 9.42 -8.82
N SER A 84 -5.33 10.75 -8.65
CA SER A 84 -4.18 11.57 -9.06
C SER A 84 -2.90 11.15 -8.35
N ALA A 85 -2.96 10.85 -7.06
CA ALA A 85 -1.82 10.34 -6.29
C ALA A 85 -1.35 8.97 -6.81
N LEU A 86 -2.27 8.01 -7.00
CA LEU A 86 -1.94 6.66 -7.52
C LEU A 86 -1.35 6.70 -8.93
N ARG A 87 -1.81 7.61 -9.78
CA ARG A 87 -1.30 7.76 -11.15
C ARG A 87 0.17 8.17 -11.24
N LYS A 88 0.79 8.60 -10.14
CA LYS A 88 2.24 8.85 -10.07
C LYS A 88 3.05 7.55 -10.01
N LEU A 89 2.41 6.43 -9.69
CA LEU A 89 3.00 5.11 -9.62
C LEU A 89 3.03 4.43 -11.00
N LYS A 90 3.87 3.42 -11.13
CA LYS A 90 3.90 2.54 -12.31
C LYS A 90 2.71 1.57 -12.27
N CYS A 91 2.31 1.06 -13.43
CA CYS A 91 1.20 0.11 -13.55
C CYS A 91 1.31 -1.11 -12.59
N PRO A 92 2.48 -1.77 -12.44
CA PRO A 92 2.62 -2.88 -11.49
C PRO A 92 2.32 -2.49 -10.03
N GLU A 93 2.74 -1.31 -9.61
CA GLU A 93 2.53 -0.79 -8.25
C GLU A 93 1.04 -0.49 -7.99
N ILE A 94 0.35 0.07 -8.98
CA ILE A 94 -1.10 0.31 -8.92
C ILE A 94 -1.83 -1.03 -8.83
N ILE A 95 -1.55 -1.97 -9.74
CA ILE A 95 -2.19 -3.30 -9.74
C ILE A 95 -1.96 -4.01 -8.41
N PHE A 96 -0.73 -4.01 -7.92
CA PHE A 96 -0.38 -4.60 -6.63
C PHE A 96 -1.18 -3.98 -5.48
N SER A 97 -1.23 -2.64 -5.43
CA SER A 97 -2.00 -1.88 -4.42
C SER A 97 -3.50 -2.20 -4.48
N THR A 98 -4.08 -2.27 -5.67
CA THR A 98 -5.52 -2.60 -5.84
C THR A 98 -5.86 -4.02 -5.41
N MET A 99 -4.91 -4.97 -5.46
CA MET A 99 -5.13 -6.32 -4.95
C MET A 99 -5.00 -6.37 -3.42
N ALA A 100 -4.08 -5.59 -2.84
CA ALA A 100 -3.84 -5.57 -1.40
C ALA A 100 -5.03 -5.07 -0.60
N PHE A 101 -5.76 -4.09 -1.13
CA PHE A 101 -6.86 -3.45 -0.41
C PHE A 101 -8.21 -3.67 -1.10
N ALA A 102 -9.22 -4.04 -0.30
CA ALA A 102 -10.59 -4.22 -0.80
C ALA A 102 -11.18 -2.90 -1.33
N GLY A 103 -10.79 -1.76 -0.76
CA GLY A 103 -11.20 -0.42 -1.20
C GLY A 103 -10.14 0.63 -0.86
N LEU A 104 -9.43 1.11 -1.87
CA LEU A 104 -8.41 2.16 -1.74
C LEU A 104 -9.04 3.53 -1.44
N ILE A 105 -10.29 3.76 -1.87
CA ILE A 105 -11.02 5.00 -1.56
C ILE A 105 -11.43 5.10 -0.08
N SER A 106 -11.60 3.96 0.60
CA SER A 106 -12.05 3.88 1.99
C SER A 106 -10.91 3.71 2.99
N LEU A 107 -9.66 3.64 2.52
CA LEU A 107 -8.50 3.64 3.42
C LEU A 107 -8.44 4.92 4.24
N HIS A 108 -7.92 4.86 5.46
CA HIS A 108 -7.61 6.07 6.21
C HIS A 108 -6.55 6.90 5.46
N ASP A 109 -6.62 8.23 5.50
CA ASP A 109 -5.74 9.10 4.69
C ASP A 109 -4.26 8.79 4.93
N GLN A 110 -3.85 8.65 6.19
CA GLN A 110 -2.47 8.29 6.55
C GLN A 110 -2.03 6.94 5.97
N GLN A 111 -2.92 5.95 5.92
CA GLN A 111 -2.61 4.63 5.33
C GLN A 111 -2.47 4.73 3.82
N PHE A 112 -3.34 5.52 3.17
CA PHE A 112 -3.30 5.75 1.74
C PHE A 112 -2.04 6.51 1.31
N GLU A 113 -1.70 7.59 2.02
CA GLU A 113 -0.47 8.37 1.79
C GLU A 113 0.77 7.49 1.96
N TYR A 114 0.84 6.75 3.08
CA TYR A 114 1.94 5.82 3.32
C TYR A 114 2.06 4.77 2.21
N LEU A 115 0.94 4.20 1.76
CA LEU A 115 0.92 3.23 0.68
C LEU A 115 1.52 3.80 -0.62
N VAL A 116 1.04 4.97 -1.05
CA VAL A 116 1.51 5.59 -2.31
C VAL A 116 2.99 5.93 -2.23
N GLU A 117 3.47 6.43 -1.10
CA GLU A 117 4.88 6.77 -0.92
C GLU A 117 5.80 5.54 -0.89
N ASN A 118 5.33 4.42 -0.30
CA ASN A 118 6.22 3.31 0.06
C ASN A 118 6.04 2.04 -0.79
N VAL A 119 4.96 1.90 -1.58
CA VAL A 119 4.74 0.69 -2.38
C VAL A 119 5.84 0.37 -3.39
N PRO A 120 6.50 1.34 -4.06
CA PRO A 120 7.59 1.01 -4.99
C PRO A 120 8.77 0.34 -4.27
N ASN A 121 9.25 0.98 -3.19
CA ASN A 121 10.34 0.45 -2.35
C ASN A 121 9.96 -0.91 -1.74
N TYR A 122 8.71 -1.05 -1.28
CA TYR A 122 8.23 -2.31 -0.75
C TYR A 122 8.36 -3.42 -1.81
N MET A 123 7.81 -3.22 -3.01
CA MET A 123 7.83 -4.24 -4.07
C MET A 123 9.24 -4.62 -4.50
N GLU A 124 10.18 -3.67 -4.58
CA GLU A 124 11.58 -3.93 -4.92
C GLU A 124 12.25 -4.87 -3.91
N THR A 125 11.90 -4.78 -2.63
CA THR A 125 12.46 -5.64 -1.57
C THR A 125 11.80 -7.02 -1.46
N GLN A 126 10.63 -7.22 -2.06
CA GLN A 126 9.84 -8.45 -1.87
C GLN A 126 10.25 -9.62 -2.78
N GLU A 127 11.23 -9.43 -3.67
CA GLU A 127 11.73 -10.45 -4.59
C GLU A 127 10.59 -11.11 -5.41
N LEU A 128 9.65 -10.30 -5.90
CA LEU A 128 8.52 -10.80 -6.69
C LEU A 128 9.02 -11.39 -8.03
N PRO A 129 8.45 -12.52 -8.51
CA PRO A 129 8.79 -13.08 -9.83
C PRO A 129 8.57 -12.05 -10.93
N ARG A 130 9.53 -11.85 -11.84
CA ARG A 130 9.48 -10.75 -12.84
C ARG A 130 8.22 -10.73 -13.70
N ASP A 131 7.63 -11.90 -13.95
CA ASP A 131 6.45 -12.12 -14.77
C ASP A 131 5.14 -12.19 -13.97
N TRP A 132 5.16 -11.87 -12.67
CA TRP A 132 3.97 -12.01 -11.81
C TRP A 132 2.76 -11.25 -12.36
N ILE A 133 2.97 -10.10 -12.98
CA ILE A 133 1.91 -9.26 -13.56
C ILE A 133 1.31 -9.87 -14.84
N ALA A 134 2.08 -10.71 -15.54
CA ALA A 134 1.67 -11.38 -16.77
C ALA A 134 0.79 -12.61 -16.52
N ARG A 135 0.52 -12.98 -15.26
CA ARG A 135 -0.38 -14.07 -14.91
C ARG A 135 -1.76 -13.88 -15.53
N ASP A 136 -2.32 -14.95 -16.09
CA ASP A 136 -3.61 -14.93 -16.80
C ASP A 136 -4.75 -14.33 -15.99
N GLN A 137 -4.82 -14.61 -14.69
CA GLN A 137 -5.85 -14.05 -13.81
C GLN A 137 -5.79 -12.51 -13.74
N ILE A 138 -4.60 -11.91 -13.79
CA ILE A 138 -4.42 -10.47 -13.80
C ILE A 138 -4.75 -9.94 -15.19
N ARG A 139 -4.16 -10.51 -16.24
CA ARG A 139 -4.36 -10.07 -17.63
C ARG A 139 -5.84 -10.06 -18.03
N LYS A 140 -6.59 -11.12 -17.67
CA LYS A 140 -8.03 -11.21 -17.94
C LYS A 140 -8.82 -10.09 -17.28
N VAL A 141 -8.49 -9.76 -16.02
CA VAL A 141 -9.17 -8.68 -15.31
C VAL A 141 -8.78 -7.32 -15.88
N VAL A 142 -7.49 -7.06 -16.08
CA VAL A 142 -7.01 -5.79 -16.63
C VAL A 142 -7.59 -5.50 -18.02
N ALA A 143 -7.70 -6.53 -18.87
CA ALA A 143 -8.34 -6.40 -20.18
C ALA A 143 -9.84 -6.04 -20.09
N SER A 144 -10.51 -6.45 -19.00
CA SER A 144 -11.91 -6.14 -18.72
C SER A 144 -12.13 -4.83 -17.95
N THR A 145 -11.05 -4.14 -17.54
CA THR A 145 -11.13 -2.88 -16.82
C THR A 145 -11.77 -1.80 -17.70
N PRO A 146 -12.77 -1.04 -17.20
CA PRO A 146 -13.41 0.02 -17.98
C PRO A 146 -12.39 1.04 -18.51
N ARG A 147 -12.40 1.27 -19.83
CA ARG A 147 -11.56 2.27 -20.49
C ARG A 147 -12.23 3.64 -20.44
N ARG A 148 -12.02 4.39 -19.36
CA ARG A 148 -12.31 5.83 -19.28
C ARG A 148 -11.11 6.64 -19.77
N GLU A 149 -11.31 7.86 -20.27
CA GLU A 149 -10.23 8.73 -20.76
C GLU A 149 -9.08 8.88 -19.73
N ASN A 150 -9.44 8.99 -18.45
CA ASN A 150 -8.51 9.07 -17.32
C ASN A 150 -7.85 7.73 -16.90
N THR A 151 -8.17 6.62 -17.57
CA THR A 151 -7.57 5.28 -17.39
C THR A 151 -6.82 4.80 -18.64
N GLN A 152 -6.91 5.51 -19.77
CA GLN A 152 -6.21 5.12 -21.00
C GLN A 152 -4.69 5.06 -20.87
N PRO A 153 -4.00 5.98 -20.18
CA PRO A 153 -2.54 5.90 -19.99
C PRO A 153 -2.10 4.65 -19.23
N PHE A 154 -3.01 4.05 -18.44
CA PHE A 154 -2.75 2.87 -17.62
C PHE A 154 -2.84 1.54 -18.40
N LEU A 155 -3.55 1.52 -19.54
CA LEU A 155 -3.87 0.29 -20.28
C LEU A 155 -3.05 0.10 -21.57
N GLN A 156 -2.11 1.01 -21.85
CA GLN A 156 -1.27 0.98 -23.07
C GLN A 156 0.19 0.53 -22.80
N GLY A 157 0.52 0.13 -21.56
CA GLY A 157 1.83 -0.38 -21.17
C GLY A 157 1.91 -1.91 -21.16
#